data_AF-A0A3N5RA26-F1
#
_entry.id   AF-A0A3N5RA26-F1
#
_cell.length_a   1.000
_cell.length_b   1.000
_cell.length_c   1.000
_cell.angle_alpha   90.00
_cell.angle_beta   90.00
_cell.angle_gamma   90.00
#
_symmetry.space_group_name_H-M   'P 1'
#
loop_
_entity.id
_entity.type
_entity.pdbx_description
1 polymer ?
#
loop_
_entity_poly.entity_id
_entity_poly.type
_entity_poly.pdbx_seq_one_letter_code
_entity_poly.pdbx_strand_id
1 'polypeptide(L)'
;GKSLAEVQQAVNRASSTLWGYLDEFIQANGISDISPWLDEATFARVREAAREVGGNRLKPIFEALGGTVEYPHIRIAMSCLANLPPEPAAE
;
A
#
# COMPACT_ATOMS: atom_id res chain seq x y z
N GLY A 1 -13.52 12.05 3.96
CA GLY A 1 -13.03 10.85 3.25
C GLY A 1 -13.54 9.63 3.99
N LYS A 2 -13.94 8.58 3.29
CA LYS A 2 -14.39 7.33 3.92
C LYS A 2 -13.16 6.50 4.32
N SER A 3 -13.14 6.03 5.56
CA SER A 3 -12.05 5.21 6.11
C SER A 3 -12.12 3.75 5.61
N LEU A 4 -11.00 3.01 5.63
CA LEU A 4 -10.90 1.58 5.26
C LEU A 4 -12.02 0.74 5.86
N ALA A 5 -12.40 1.01 7.11
CA ALA A 5 -13.47 0.30 7.81
C ALA A 5 -14.83 0.40 7.09
N GLU A 6 -15.15 1.55 6.50
CA GLU A 6 -16.37 1.71 5.70
C GLU A 6 -16.28 0.98 4.36
N VAL A 7 -15.09 0.95 3.74
CA VAL A 7 -14.86 0.19 2.50
C VAL A 7 -14.93 -1.31 2.76
N GLN A 8 -14.37 -1.77 3.88
CA GLN A 8 -14.44 -3.18 4.31
C GLN A 8 -15.88 -3.62 4.63
N GLN A 9 -16.70 -2.76 5.24
CA GLN A 9 -18.11 -3.07 5.47
C GLN A 9 -18.96 -2.99 4.20
N ALA A 10 -18.67 -2.05 3.30
CA ALA A 10 -19.39 -1.92 2.03
C ALA A 10 -19.04 -3.04 1.03
N VAL A 11 -17.87 -3.65 1.15
CA VAL A 11 -17.36 -4.65 0.21
C VAL A 11 -17.47 -6.05 0.79
N ASN A 12 -18.71 -6.49 0.98
CA ASN A 12 -19.08 -7.88 1.22
C ASN A 12 -19.01 -8.70 -0.09
N ARG A 13 -17.91 -8.58 -0.86
CA ARG A 13 -17.65 -9.42 -2.05
C ARG A 13 -16.15 -9.60 -2.25
N ALA A 14 -15.77 -10.87 -2.46
CA ALA A 14 -14.47 -11.39 -2.87
C ALA A 14 -13.32 -10.36 -2.86
N SER A 15 -12.62 -10.28 -1.73
CA SER A 15 -11.55 -9.33 -1.44
C SER A 15 -10.54 -9.19 -2.59
N SER A 16 -10.28 -10.25 -3.34
CA SER A 16 -9.35 -10.27 -4.48
C SER A 16 -9.69 -9.26 -5.60
N THR A 17 -10.98 -9.04 -5.91
CA THR A 17 -11.37 -8.10 -6.98
C THR A 17 -11.34 -6.65 -6.49
N LEU A 18 -11.68 -6.42 -5.22
CA LEU A 18 -11.61 -5.09 -4.60
C LEU A 18 -10.18 -4.54 -4.61
N TRP A 19 -9.21 -5.36 -4.21
CA TRP A 19 -7.82 -4.95 -4.18
C TRP A 19 -7.28 -4.62 -5.57
N GLY A 20 -7.76 -5.32 -6.60
CA GLY A 20 -7.49 -4.98 -8.00
C GLY A 20 -8.06 -3.61 -8.38
N TYR A 21 -9.34 -3.35 -8.10
CA TYR A 21 -9.96 -2.06 -8.36
C TYR A 21 -9.33 -0.91 -7.59
N LEU A 22 -8.92 -1.14 -6.34
CA LEU A 22 -8.29 -0.12 -5.51
C LEU A 22 -6.88 0.23 -6.01
N ASP A 23 -6.11 -0.77 -6.44
CA ASP A 23 -4.82 -0.55 -7.10
C ASP A 23 -4.97 0.29 -8.37
N GLU A 24 -5.89 -0.09 -9.26
CA GLU A 24 -6.21 0.69 -10.47
C GLU A 24 -6.67 2.11 -10.11
N PHE A 25 -7.51 2.27 -9.09
CA PHE A 25 -8.01 3.57 -8.67
C PHE A 25 -6.90 4.48 -8.14
N ILE A 26 -5.99 3.95 -7.31
CA ILE A 26 -4.85 4.70 -6.76
C ILE A 26 -3.92 5.15 -7.88
N GLN A 27 -3.62 4.26 -8.84
CA GLN A 27 -2.78 4.61 -9.98
C GLN A 27 -3.47 5.63 -10.90
N ALA A 28 -4.75 5.42 -11.22
CA ALA A 28 -5.50 6.29 -12.13
C ALA A 28 -5.70 7.71 -11.56
N ASN A 29 -5.87 7.83 -10.24
CA ASN A 29 -6.10 9.11 -9.57
C ASN A 29 -4.82 9.71 -8.96
N GLY A 30 -3.67 9.04 -9.09
CA GLY A 30 -2.40 9.50 -8.52
C GLY A 30 -2.46 9.66 -6.99
N ILE A 31 -3.16 8.77 -6.30
CA ILE A 31 -3.33 8.90 -4.84
C ILE A 31 -2.02 8.59 -4.15
N SER A 32 -1.61 9.53 -3.30
CA SER A 32 -0.39 9.53 -2.49
C SER A 32 -0.68 9.40 -0.99
N ASP A 33 -1.95 9.52 -0.59
CA ASP A 33 -2.35 9.43 0.81
C ASP A 33 -2.81 8.02 1.17
N ILE A 34 -1.97 7.26 1.89
CA ILE A 34 -2.28 5.88 2.31
C ILE A 34 -3.08 5.81 3.62
N SER A 35 -3.14 6.90 4.38
CA SER A 35 -3.75 7.02 5.70
C SER A 35 -5.16 6.43 5.81
N PRO A 36 -6.04 6.52 4.77
CA PRO A 36 -7.35 5.90 4.86
C PRO A 36 -7.32 4.38 4.72
N TRP A 37 -6.23 3.73 4.29
CA TRP A 37 -6.11 2.28 4.04
C TRP A 37 -5.06 1.56 4.88
N LEU A 38 -4.00 2.23 5.29
CA LEU A 38 -3.02 1.69 6.22
C LEU A 38 -2.61 2.78 7.21
N ASP A 39 -2.32 2.35 8.44
CA ASP A 39 -1.61 3.18 9.39
C ASP A 39 -0.22 3.55 8.85
N GLU A 40 0.20 4.78 9.14
CA GLU A 40 1.51 5.31 8.76
C GLU A 40 2.67 4.40 9.23
N ALA A 41 2.54 3.79 10.41
CA ALA A 41 3.52 2.83 10.91
C ALA A 41 3.67 1.60 9.99
N THR A 42 2.57 1.07 9.47
CA THR A 42 2.61 -0.07 8.54
C THR A 42 3.16 0.36 7.19
N PHE A 43 2.77 1.55 6.72
CA PHE A 43 3.30 2.11 5.48
C PHE A 43 4.81 2.34 5.55
N ALA A 44 5.31 2.93 6.64
CA ALA A 44 6.74 3.15 6.86
C ALA A 44 7.51 1.82 6.87
N ARG A 45 6.98 0.78 7.52
CA ARG A 45 7.58 -0.56 7.50
C ARG A 45 7.64 -1.15 6.10
N VAL A 46 6.57 -1.02 5.32
CA VAL A 46 6.55 -1.50 3.92
C VAL A 46 7.55 -0.73 3.06
N ARG A 47 7.64 0.60 3.25
CA ARG A 47 8.61 1.45 2.54
C ARG A 47 10.06 1.03 2.82
N GLU A 48 10.40 0.85 4.10
CA GLU A 48 11.75 0.42 4.49
C GLU A 48 12.06 -0.98 3.97
N ALA A 49 11.11 -1.92 4.07
CA ALA A 49 11.25 -3.26 3.51
C ALA A 49 11.45 -3.22 1.99
N ALA A 50 10.71 -2.38 1.26
CA ALA A 50 10.87 -2.19 -0.18
C ALA A 50 12.25 -1.64 -0.56
N ARG A 51 12.80 -0.72 0.25
CA ARG A 51 14.16 -0.20 0.08
C ARG A 51 15.21 -1.26 0.37
N GLU A 52 15.03 -2.05 1.44
CA GLU A 52 15.96 -3.11 1.84
C GLU A 52 16.05 -4.22 0.78
N VAL A 53 14.92 -4.64 0.23
CA VAL A 53 14.90 -5.66 -0.83
C VAL A 53 15.30 -5.10 -2.20
N GLY A 54 15.43 -3.78 -2.33
CA GLY A 54 15.86 -3.11 -3.55
C GLY A 54 14.90 -3.31 -4.74
N GLY A 55 13.60 -3.51 -4.50
CA GLY A 55 12.66 -3.72 -5.60
C GLY A 55 11.18 -3.79 -5.20
N ASN A 56 10.32 -3.77 -6.22
CA ASN A 56 8.86 -3.69 -6.07
C ASN A 56 8.16 -5.06 -6.02
N ARG A 57 8.88 -6.15 -5.74
CA ARG A 57 8.28 -7.48 -5.68
C ARG A 57 7.61 -7.69 -4.32
N LEU A 58 6.33 -8.04 -4.32
CA LEU A 58 5.55 -8.21 -3.08
C LEU A 58 6.10 -9.31 -2.16
N LYS A 59 6.55 -10.43 -2.74
CA LYS A 59 7.02 -11.60 -1.99
C LYS A 59 8.23 -11.29 -1.08
N PRO A 60 9.35 -10.73 -1.57
CA PRO A 60 10.48 -10.41 -0.71
C PRO A 60 10.13 -9.33 0.33
N ILE A 61 9.26 -8.37 0.00
CA ILE A 61 8.78 -7.37 0.97
C ILE A 61 7.97 -8.04 2.09
N PHE A 62 7.06 -8.96 1.74
CA PHE A 62 6.29 -9.74 2.70
C PHE A 62 7.19 -10.54 3.66
N GLU A 63 8.24 -11.16 3.11
CA GLU A 63 9.24 -11.89 3.89
C GLU A 63 10.05 -10.97 4.80
N ALA A 64 10.48 -9.80 4.30
CA ALA A 64 11.17 -8.78 5.09
C ALA A 64 10.30 -8.22 6.24
N LEU A 65 8.99 -8.14 6.03
CA LEU A 65 8.00 -7.77 7.05
C LEU A 65 7.66 -8.91 8.02
N GLY A 66 8.30 -10.08 7.88
CA GLY A 66 8.06 -11.26 8.71
C GLY A 66 6.66 -11.87 8.52
N GLY A 67 6.01 -11.60 7.39
CA GLY A 67 4.64 -12.04 7.12
C GLY A 67 3.57 -11.39 8.00
N THR A 68 3.88 -10.28 8.65
CA THR A 68 2.94 -9.56 9.53
C THR A 68 1.97 -8.65 8.77
N VAL A 69 2.28 -8.34 7.51
CA VAL A 69 1.47 -7.46 6.65
C VAL A 69 0.94 -8.26 5.48
N GLU A 70 -0.38 -8.22 5.27
CA GLU A 70 -1.04 -8.93 4.16
C GLU A 70 -0.56 -8.41 2.79
N TYR A 71 -0.41 -9.31 1.80
CA TYR A 71 -0.06 -8.98 0.42
C TYR A 71 -0.83 -7.78 -0.20
N PRO A 72 -2.17 -7.68 -0.08
CA PRO A 72 -2.90 -6.53 -0.62
C PRO A 72 -2.49 -5.19 -0.01
N HIS A 73 -2.20 -5.15 1.29
CA HIS A 73 -1.73 -3.94 1.97
C HIS A 73 -0.35 -3.51 1.44
N ILE A 74 0.55 -4.47 1.24
CA ILE A 74 1.87 -4.22 0.64
C ILE A 74 1.70 -3.65 -0.77
N ARG A 75 0.82 -4.23 -1.58
CA ARG A 75 0.59 -3.79 -2.96
C ARG A 75 0.12 -2.34 -3.03
N ILE A 76 -0.86 -1.96 -2.22
CA ILE A 76 -1.39 -0.59 -2.19
C ILE A 76 -0.34 0.39 -1.68
N ALA A 77 0.39 0.03 -0.62
CA ALA A 77 1.49 0.85 -0.15
C ALA A 77 2.53 1.10 -1.26
N MET A 78 2.88 0.08 -2.04
CA MET A 78 3.79 0.23 -3.19
C MET A 78 3.23 1.12 -4.30
N SER A 79 1.94 0.98 -4.66
CA SER A 79 1.30 1.84 -5.67
C SER A 79 1.23 3.29 -5.20
N CYS A 80 0.99 3.50 -3.92
CA CYS A 80 1.01 4.82 -3.30
C CYS A 80 2.43 5.43 -3.28
N LEU A 81 3.46 4.64 -2.94
CA LEU A 81 4.86 5.05 -3.01
C LEU A 81 5.31 5.42 -4.42
N ALA A 82 4.80 4.73 -5.45
CA ALA A 82 5.09 5.06 -6.84
C ALA A 82 4.47 6.40 -7.28
N ASN A 83 3.35 6.78 -6.67
CA ASN A 83 2.69 8.07 -6.89
C ASN A 83 3.24 9.19 -6.01
N LEU A 84 3.88 8.85 -4.88
CA LEU A 84 4.53 9.82 -4.02
C LEU A 84 5.70 10.43 -4.79
N PRO A 85 5.80 11.77 -4.89
CA PRO A 85 7.03 12.37 -5.40
C PRO A 85 8.20 11.87 -4.53
N PRO A 86 9.38 11.56 -5.11
CA PRO A 86 10.55 11.25 -4.31
C PRO A 86 10.75 12.41 -3.35
N GLU A 87 10.75 12.12 -2.05
CA GLU A 87 10.98 13.13 -1.01
C GLU A 87 12.18 13.98 -1.46
N PRO A 88 12.09 15.31 -1.49
CA PRO A 88 13.25 16.13 -1.80
C PRO A 88 14.30 15.72 -0.78
N ALA A 89 15.40 15.14 -1.26
CA ALA A 89 16.54 14.81 -0.43
C ALA A 89 16.84 16.06 0.39
N ALA A 90 16.68 15.96 1.72
CA ALA A 90 16.99 17.05 2.62
C ALA A 90 18.43 17.48 2.32
N GLU A 91 18.54 18.68 1.74
CA GLU A 91 19.80 19.36 1.41
C GLU A 91 20.44 19.92 2.69
#